data_AF-A0A3D3CKU9-F1
#
_entry.id   AF-A0A3D3CKU9-F1
#
_cell.length_a   1.000
_cell.length_b   1.000
_cell.length_c   1.000
_cell.angle_alpha   90.00
_cell.angle_beta   90.00
_cell.angle_gamma   90.00
#
_symmetry.space_group_name_H-M   'P 1'
#
loop_
_entity.id
_entity.type
_entity.pdbx_description
1 polymer ?
#
loop_
_entity_poly.entity_id
_entity_poly.type
_entity_poly.pdbx_seq_one_letter_code
_entity_poly.pdbx_strand_id
1 'polypeptide(L)'
;MSEVVVISEAVTLALHGMGLLRKGGRMSAKEMAIALDVSESHLAKVFQRLVRARLVRSTRGPSGGFELLKDPTEITLLDIFAIIEGDAPQGIHCLLGNKDNCPFDECVLGDTLKRMTSEFVDHMGKTSLGSTAENDEEGKTVLRKIITIDEEKCDGCGQCATACHEGAIAIVDGKAKLVSDIYCDGLGDCIGECPQGAITFEEREAAPYDEEAVRRRQMELKGEASLPCGCPGTAARALRGTSPCHAEEDRESHGEPAPTLPNWPIQLQLVPESAPYLKGAELVVAADCTAFAFPEFHRTFLTGDKAVCLIGCPKLDDAQRYVEKLTRIIRENEIDHITVVRMEVPC
;
A
#
# COMPACT_ATOMS: atom_id res chain seq x y z
N MET A 1 2.01 18.28 -32.62
CA MET A 1 2.63 17.07 -33.21
C MET A 1 1.50 16.15 -33.63
N SER A 2 1.65 15.42 -34.72
CA SER A 2 0.63 14.51 -35.23
C SER A 2 0.62 13.26 -34.35
N GLU A 3 -0.21 13.24 -33.32
CA GLU A 3 -0.19 12.15 -32.34
C GLU A 3 -1.27 11.10 -32.68
N VAL A 4 -0.81 9.86 -32.81
CA VAL A 4 -1.65 8.67 -32.61
C VAL A 4 -2.20 8.78 -31.19
N VAL A 5 -3.48 8.41 -30.98
CA VAL A 5 -4.20 8.54 -29.71
C VAL A 5 -3.28 8.27 -28.50
N VAL A 6 -2.98 9.32 -27.74
CA VAL A 6 -2.28 9.23 -26.45
C VAL A 6 -3.31 9.43 -25.35
N ILE A 7 -3.37 8.48 -24.42
CA ILE A 7 -4.14 8.63 -23.19
C ILE A 7 -3.16 9.08 -22.12
N SER A 8 -3.21 10.36 -21.70
CA SER A 8 -2.32 10.81 -20.62
C SER A 8 -2.69 10.18 -19.29
N GLU A 9 -1.73 10.22 -18.36
CA GLU A 9 -1.95 9.86 -16.96
C GLU A 9 -3.15 10.62 -16.35
N ALA A 10 -3.34 11.89 -16.74
CA ALA A 10 -4.45 12.70 -16.25
C ALA A 10 -5.81 12.18 -16.73
N VAL A 11 -5.91 11.69 -17.98
CA VAL A 11 -7.15 11.07 -18.50
C VAL A 11 -7.42 9.78 -17.74
N THR A 12 -6.41 8.93 -17.58
CA THR A 12 -6.52 7.68 -16.83
C THR A 12 -7.02 7.97 -15.41
N LEU A 13 -6.44 8.97 -14.73
CA LEU A 13 -6.84 9.35 -13.39
C LEU A 13 -8.28 9.90 -13.33
N ALA A 14 -8.68 10.70 -14.31
CA ALA A 14 -10.04 11.19 -14.42
C ALA A 14 -11.05 10.06 -14.63
N LEU A 15 -10.76 9.12 -15.52
CA LEU A 15 -11.63 7.97 -15.80
C LEU A 15 -11.82 7.10 -14.56
N HIS A 16 -10.73 6.71 -13.90
CA HIS A 16 -10.80 5.85 -12.71
C HIS A 16 -11.46 6.57 -11.53
N GLY A 17 -11.11 7.85 -11.28
CA GLY A 17 -11.74 8.62 -10.22
C GLY A 17 -13.23 8.86 -10.46
N MET A 18 -13.64 9.16 -11.70
CA MET A 18 -15.06 9.27 -12.05
C MET A 18 -15.79 7.93 -11.86
N GLY A 19 -15.10 6.81 -12.15
CA GLY A 19 -15.59 5.45 -11.91
C GLY A 19 -15.90 5.17 -10.43
N LEU A 20 -15.05 5.64 -9.51
CA LEU A 20 -15.30 5.51 -8.06
C LEU A 20 -16.58 6.23 -7.60
N LEU A 21 -16.97 7.31 -8.30
CA LEU A 21 -18.18 8.07 -7.98
C LEU A 21 -19.46 7.46 -8.62
N ARG A 22 -19.34 6.39 -9.40
CA ARG A 22 -20.46 5.83 -10.19
C ARG A 22 -21.60 5.28 -9.33
N LYS A 23 -21.29 4.65 -8.20
CA LYS A 23 -22.30 4.11 -7.26
C LYS A 23 -23.05 5.22 -6.48
N GLY A 24 -22.78 6.48 -6.80
CA GLY A 24 -23.38 7.64 -6.15
C GLY A 24 -22.66 8.00 -4.85
N GLY A 25 -23.16 9.04 -4.19
CA GLY A 25 -22.54 9.57 -2.98
C GLY A 25 -21.42 10.56 -3.28
N ARG A 26 -20.55 10.76 -2.28
CA ARG A 26 -19.49 11.77 -2.30
C ARG A 26 -18.21 11.17 -1.75
N MET A 27 -17.08 11.45 -2.40
CA MET A 27 -15.76 11.04 -1.92
C MET A 27 -14.82 12.23 -1.85
N SER A 28 -14.02 12.31 -0.79
CA SER A 28 -12.97 13.32 -0.65
C SER A 28 -11.81 13.05 -1.62
N ALA A 29 -11.04 14.10 -1.94
CA ALA A 29 -9.83 13.96 -2.74
C ALA A 29 -8.85 12.97 -2.11
N LYS A 30 -8.77 12.94 -0.78
CA LYS A 30 -7.90 12.05 -0.03
C LYS A 30 -8.31 10.58 -0.17
N GLU A 31 -9.60 10.26 -0.03
CA GLU A 31 -10.10 8.88 -0.18
C GLU A 31 -9.87 8.36 -1.59
N MET A 32 -10.19 9.17 -2.60
CA MET A 32 -9.96 8.82 -4.00
C MET A 32 -8.47 8.63 -4.32
N ALA A 33 -7.61 9.46 -3.75
CA ALA A 33 -6.16 9.37 -3.93
C ALA A 33 -5.58 8.08 -3.34
N ILE A 34 -6.05 7.67 -2.15
CA ILE A 34 -5.68 6.38 -1.52
C ILE A 34 -6.17 5.21 -2.39
N ALA A 35 -7.42 5.25 -2.86
CA ALA A 35 -8.00 4.16 -3.66
C ALA A 35 -7.31 3.95 -5.01
N LEU A 36 -6.72 5.00 -5.58
CA LEU A 36 -6.05 4.97 -6.88
C LEU A 36 -4.51 4.95 -6.78
N ASP A 37 -3.97 4.91 -5.56
CA ASP A 37 -2.53 5.01 -5.26
C ASP A 37 -1.83 6.18 -5.96
N VAL A 38 -2.41 7.38 -5.82
CA VAL A 38 -1.84 8.62 -6.37
C VAL A 38 -1.78 9.74 -5.33
N SER A 39 -1.04 10.81 -5.65
CA SER A 39 -1.03 11.99 -4.78
C SER A 39 -2.39 12.73 -4.80
N GLU A 40 -2.86 13.14 -3.62
CA GLU A 40 -4.08 13.95 -3.45
C GLU A 40 -4.02 15.25 -4.27
N SER A 41 -2.84 15.88 -4.34
CA SER A 41 -2.62 17.11 -5.11
C SER A 41 -2.81 16.90 -6.61
N HIS A 42 -2.34 15.78 -7.16
CA HIS A 42 -2.50 15.46 -8.58
C HIS A 42 -3.96 15.18 -8.90
N LEU A 43 -4.61 14.31 -8.13
CA LEU A 43 -6.04 14.02 -8.28
C LEU A 43 -6.88 15.29 -8.18
N ALA A 44 -6.66 16.11 -7.16
CA ALA A 44 -7.39 17.37 -6.99
C ALA A 44 -7.25 18.28 -8.22
N LYS A 45 -6.05 18.44 -8.79
CA LYS A 45 -5.81 19.25 -10.01
C LYS A 45 -6.59 18.72 -11.20
N VAL A 46 -6.59 17.40 -11.42
CA VAL A 46 -7.37 16.77 -12.50
C VAL A 46 -8.86 17.00 -12.28
N PHE A 47 -9.36 16.75 -11.06
CA PHE A 47 -10.77 16.92 -10.72
C PHE A 47 -11.26 18.36 -10.77
N GLN A 48 -10.40 19.36 -10.52
CA GLN A 48 -10.76 20.77 -10.73
C GLN A 48 -11.15 21.05 -12.19
N ARG A 49 -10.59 20.33 -13.17
CA ARG A 49 -10.99 20.48 -14.59
C ARG A 49 -12.40 19.94 -14.83
N LEU A 50 -12.70 18.77 -14.25
CA LEU A 50 -14.04 18.16 -14.31
C LEU A 50 -15.10 19.01 -13.59
N VAL A 51 -14.73 19.69 -12.50
CA VAL A 51 -15.59 20.65 -11.80
C VAL A 51 -15.91 21.87 -12.67
N ARG A 52 -14.91 22.43 -13.36
CA ARG A 52 -15.12 23.55 -14.30
C ARG A 52 -16.04 23.16 -15.46
N ALA A 53 -15.91 21.93 -15.95
CA ALA A 53 -16.77 21.36 -16.98
C ALA A 53 -18.17 20.94 -16.47
N ARG A 54 -18.44 21.09 -15.18
CA ARG A 54 -19.72 20.75 -14.52
C ARG A 54 -20.12 19.27 -14.67
N LEU A 55 -19.14 18.36 -14.74
CA LEU A 55 -19.41 16.92 -14.58
C LEU A 55 -19.43 16.50 -13.10
N VAL A 56 -18.70 17.23 -12.27
CA VAL A 56 -18.52 16.94 -10.84
C VAL A 56 -18.77 18.21 -10.03
N ARG A 57 -19.40 18.10 -8.86
CA ARG A 57 -19.48 19.17 -7.86
C ARG A 57 -18.43 18.93 -6.79
N SER A 58 -17.77 19.99 -6.33
CA SER A 58 -16.89 19.95 -5.17
C SER A 58 -17.53 20.69 -3.99
N THR A 59 -17.67 20.00 -2.85
CA THR A 59 -18.13 20.60 -1.60
C THR A 59 -16.97 20.68 -0.61
N ARG A 60 -16.82 21.81 0.09
CA ARG A 60 -15.77 22.01 1.12
C ARG A 60 -16.27 21.58 2.50
N GLY A 61 -15.34 21.14 3.34
CA GLY A 61 -15.59 20.79 4.75
C GLY A 61 -15.20 19.34 5.09
N PRO A 62 -15.32 18.92 6.37
CA PRO A 62 -14.95 17.58 6.83
C PRO A 62 -15.72 16.44 6.15
N SER A 63 -16.96 16.71 5.73
CA SER A 63 -17.83 15.83 4.94
C SER A 63 -17.96 16.32 3.47
N GLY A 64 -16.98 17.11 3.04
CA GLY A 64 -16.83 17.59 1.68
C GLY A 64 -16.27 16.52 0.74
N GLY A 65 -16.14 16.87 -0.53
CA GLY A 65 -15.69 15.94 -1.56
C GLY A 65 -16.30 16.21 -2.93
N PHE A 66 -16.06 15.28 -3.84
CA PHE A 66 -16.53 15.26 -5.21
C PHE A 66 -17.76 14.36 -5.34
N GLU A 67 -18.75 14.81 -6.11
CA GLU A 67 -19.98 14.07 -6.45
C GLU A 67 -20.32 14.31 -7.93
N LEU A 68 -20.88 13.31 -8.62
CA LEU A 68 -21.33 13.47 -10.00
C LEU A 68 -22.52 14.42 -10.08
N LEU A 69 -22.55 15.26 -11.12
CA LEU A 69 -23.65 16.19 -11.38
C LEU A 69 -24.71 15.65 -12.34
N LYS A 70 -24.39 14.57 -13.06
CA LYS A 70 -25.25 13.90 -14.02
C LYS A 70 -25.29 12.42 -13.72
N ASP A 71 -26.29 11.71 -14.26
CA ASP A 71 -26.33 10.26 -14.18
C ASP A 71 -25.10 9.66 -14.91
N PRO A 72 -24.43 8.64 -14.36
CA PRO A 72 -23.28 8.02 -15.03
C PRO A 72 -23.57 7.51 -16.44
N THR A 73 -24.82 7.13 -16.74
CA THR A 73 -25.23 6.70 -18.08
C THR A 73 -25.26 7.84 -19.11
N GLU A 74 -25.31 9.09 -18.65
CA GLU A 74 -25.29 10.30 -19.49
C GLU A 74 -23.89 10.88 -19.72
N ILE A 75 -22.87 10.33 -19.07
CA ILE A 75 -21.48 10.80 -19.17
C ILE A 75 -20.71 9.80 -20.03
N THR A 76 -20.22 10.20 -21.20
CA THR A 76 -19.43 9.32 -22.06
C THR A 76 -17.95 9.34 -21.68
N LEU A 77 -17.20 8.29 -22.02
CA LEU A 77 -15.75 8.29 -21.82
C LEU A 77 -15.07 9.36 -22.68
N LEU A 78 -15.65 9.67 -23.85
CA LEU A 78 -15.18 10.76 -24.71
C LEU A 78 -15.35 12.13 -24.05
N ASP A 79 -16.44 12.37 -23.30
CA ASP A 79 -16.62 13.64 -22.56
C ASP A 79 -15.48 13.85 -21.55
N ILE A 80 -15.16 12.80 -20.78
CA ILE A 80 -14.09 12.83 -19.79
C ILE A 80 -12.73 13.05 -20.48
N PHE A 81 -12.46 12.30 -21.56
CA PHE A 81 -11.26 12.44 -22.36
C PHE A 81 -11.09 13.88 -22.87
N ALA A 82 -12.13 14.45 -23.50
CA ALA A 82 -12.07 15.78 -24.08
C ALA A 82 -11.89 16.89 -23.03
N ILE A 83 -12.43 16.74 -21.81
CA ILE A 83 -12.20 17.72 -20.75
C ILE A 83 -10.73 17.74 -20.30
N ILE A 84 -10.05 16.59 -20.36
CA ILE A 84 -8.69 16.41 -19.85
C ILE A 84 -7.61 16.57 -20.92
N GLU A 85 -7.80 16.11 -22.14
CA GLU A 85 -6.84 16.36 -23.24
C GLU A 85 -7.15 17.66 -23.99
N GLY A 86 -8.39 18.13 -23.95
CA GLY A 86 -8.87 19.22 -24.80
C GLY A 86 -9.63 18.69 -26.01
N ASP A 87 -9.39 19.27 -27.19
CA ASP A 87 -10.11 18.87 -28.39
C ASP A 87 -9.91 17.38 -28.69
N ALA A 88 -11.01 16.67 -29.01
CA ALA A 88 -10.92 15.30 -29.52
C ALA A 88 -9.97 15.25 -30.73
N PRO A 89 -9.23 14.16 -30.99
CA PRO A 89 -8.20 14.13 -32.02
C PRO A 89 -8.75 14.55 -33.40
N GLN A 90 -8.51 15.81 -33.79
CA GLN A 90 -9.06 16.38 -35.02
C GLN A 90 -8.06 16.22 -36.16
N GLY A 91 -8.20 15.12 -36.88
CA GLY A 91 -7.45 14.89 -38.11
C GLY A 91 -6.02 14.46 -37.88
N ILE A 92 -5.58 13.47 -38.67
CA ILE A 92 -4.18 13.07 -38.68
C ILE A 92 -3.42 14.00 -39.61
N HIS A 93 -2.55 14.79 -39.01
CA HIS A 93 -1.47 15.43 -39.73
C HIS A 93 -0.42 14.36 -40.11
N CYS A 94 0.36 14.60 -41.16
CA CYS A 94 1.46 13.69 -41.53
C CYS A 94 2.35 13.41 -40.31
N LEU A 95 2.63 12.15 -39.99
CA LEU A 95 3.48 11.78 -38.84
C LEU A 95 4.92 12.31 -38.97
N LEU A 96 5.37 12.59 -40.19
CA LEU A 96 6.66 13.21 -40.45
C LEU A 96 6.68 14.72 -40.16
N GLY A 97 5.55 15.33 -39.80
CA GLY A 97 5.44 16.75 -39.46
C GLY A 97 5.56 17.71 -40.65
N ASN A 98 6.04 17.25 -41.82
CA ASN A 98 6.12 18.01 -43.05
C ASN A 98 5.69 17.15 -44.25
N LYS A 99 4.56 17.50 -44.87
CA LYS A 99 4.04 16.80 -46.06
C LYS A 99 4.90 17.10 -47.30
N ASP A 100 5.51 18.28 -47.37
CA ASP A 100 6.15 18.82 -48.58
C ASP A 100 7.49 18.13 -48.90
N ASN A 101 8.09 17.44 -47.92
CA ASN A 101 9.32 16.66 -48.10
C ASN A 101 9.08 15.13 -48.17
N CYS A 102 7.82 14.70 -48.28
CA CYS A 102 7.51 13.27 -48.37
C CYS A 102 7.85 12.76 -49.78
N PRO A 103 8.67 11.70 -49.93
CA PRO A 103 9.04 11.18 -51.25
C PRO A 103 7.93 10.35 -51.93
N PHE A 104 6.74 10.29 -51.31
CA PHE A 104 5.60 9.51 -51.80
C PHE A 104 4.47 10.44 -52.26
N ASP A 105 3.86 10.13 -53.41
CA ASP A 105 2.72 10.89 -53.96
C ASP A 105 1.43 10.72 -53.12
N GLU A 106 1.31 9.56 -52.46
CA GLU A 106 0.27 9.25 -51.48
C GLU A 106 0.90 8.81 -50.15
N CYS A 107 0.22 9.08 -49.03
CA CYS A 107 0.73 8.66 -47.73
C CYS A 107 0.78 7.12 -47.64
N VAL A 108 1.91 6.54 -47.22
CA VAL A 108 2.07 5.09 -46.98
C VAL A 108 1.06 4.55 -45.98
N LEU A 109 0.59 5.38 -45.05
CA LEU A 109 -0.44 5.02 -44.07
C LEU A 109 -1.86 5.17 -44.62
N GLY A 110 -2.04 5.83 -45.78
CA GLY A 110 -3.32 6.11 -46.42
C GLY A 110 -4.34 6.67 -45.42
N ASP A 111 -5.54 6.08 -45.42
CA ASP A 111 -6.61 6.40 -44.47
C ASP A 111 -6.54 5.58 -43.16
N THR A 112 -5.52 4.74 -42.96
CA THR A 112 -5.47 3.79 -41.84
C THR A 112 -5.55 4.51 -40.49
N LEU A 113 -4.74 5.54 -40.30
CA LEU A 113 -4.77 6.32 -39.07
C LEU A 113 -6.14 6.98 -38.89
N LYS A 114 -6.74 7.49 -39.98
CA LYS A 114 -8.03 8.19 -39.93
C LYS A 114 -9.14 7.25 -39.49
N ARG A 115 -9.12 6.01 -39.97
CA ARG A 115 -10.03 4.95 -39.52
C ARG A 115 -9.83 4.63 -38.04
N MET A 116 -8.59 4.38 -37.61
CA MET A 116 -8.30 4.06 -36.20
C MET A 116 -8.75 5.18 -35.25
N THR A 117 -8.47 6.44 -35.58
CA THR A 117 -8.93 7.58 -34.78
C THR A 117 -10.46 7.68 -34.76
N SER A 118 -11.11 7.48 -35.91
CA SER A 118 -12.58 7.55 -36.00
C SER A 118 -13.24 6.43 -35.19
N GLU A 119 -12.71 5.21 -35.26
CA GLU A 119 -13.19 4.06 -34.47
C GLU A 119 -12.99 4.30 -32.97
N PHE A 120 -11.85 4.83 -32.56
CA PHE A 120 -11.59 5.17 -31.16
C PHE A 120 -12.59 6.21 -30.63
N VAL A 121 -12.76 7.32 -31.36
CA VAL A 121 -13.68 8.40 -30.97
C VAL A 121 -15.11 7.90 -30.92
N ASP A 122 -15.55 7.13 -31.92
CA ASP A 122 -16.89 6.55 -31.97
C ASP A 122 -17.15 5.59 -30.79
N HIS A 123 -16.18 4.73 -30.48
CA HIS A 123 -16.29 3.78 -29.37
C HIS A 123 -16.33 4.51 -28.02
N MET A 124 -15.43 5.45 -27.78
CA MET A 124 -15.39 6.25 -26.54
C MET A 124 -16.65 7.12 -26.37
N GLY A 125 -17.22 7.62 -27.48
CA GLY A 125 -18.44 8.43 -27.48
C GLY A 125 -19.73 7.64 -27.26
N LYS A 126 -19.73 6.34 -27.57
CA LYS A 126 -20.87 5.43 -27.30
C LYS A 126 -20.77 4.73 -25.96
N THR A 127 -19.59 4.71 -25.34
CA THR A 127 -19.37 4.08 -24.03
C THR A 127 -19.65 5.09 -22.94
N SER A 128 -20.66 4.82 -22.10
CA SER A 128 -20.98 5.63 -20.92
C SER A 128 -20.15 5.18 -19.71
N LEU A 129 -19.91 6.10 -18.77
CA LEU A 129 -19.33 5.82 -17.46
C LEU A 129 -20.20 4.81 -16.67
N GLY A 130 -21.52 4.82 -16.89
CA GLY A 130 -22.46 3.85 -16.33
C GLY A 130 -22.24 2.42 -16.84
N SER A 131 -21.82 2.28 -18.10
CA SER A 131 -21.66 0.98 -18.78
C SER A 131 -20.26 0.38 -18.72
N THR A 132 -19.27 1.09 -18.17
CA THR A 132 -17.93 0.52 -18.01
C THR A 132 -17.99 -0.66 -17.06
N ALA A 133 -17.21 -1.71 -17.35
CA ALA A 133 -17.15 -2.89 -16.50
C ALA A 133 -16.94 -2.44 -15.06
N GLU A 134 -17.90 -2.80 -14.20
CA GLU A 134 -17.69 -2.74 -12.79
C GLU A 134 -16.52 -3.67 -12.49
N ASN A 135 -15.42 -3.17 -11.91
CA ASN A 135 -14.60 -4.02 -11.03
C ASN A 135 -15.40 -4.23 -9.74
N ASP A 136 -16.58 -4.83 -9.90
CA ASP A 136 -17.39 -5.34 -8.81
C ASP A 136 -16.78 -6.66 -8.37
N GLU A 137 -15.79 -6.56 -7.50
CA GLU A 137 -15.42 -7.70 -6.67
C GLU A 137 -16.42 -7.90 -5.51
N GLU A 138 -17.29 -6.92 -5.24
CA GLU A 138 -18.41 -7.07 -4.32
C GLU A 138 -19.61 -7.75 -5.00
N GLY A 139 -19.59 -9.08 -5.04
CA GLY A 139 -20.79 -9.90 -5.25
C GLY A 139 -20.73 -10.96 -6.35
N LYS A 140 -19.61 -11.13 -7.05
CA LYS A 140 -19.47 -12.19 -8.06
C LYS A 140 -19.27 -13.56 -7.39
N THR A 141 -20.33 -14.33 -7.19
CA THR A 141 -20.19 -15.72 -6.74
C THR A 141 -19.59 -16.58 -7.85
N VAL A 142 -18.70 -17.49 -7.48
CA VAL A 142 -18.12 -18.52 -8.35
C VAL A 142 -18.37 -19.88 -7.74
N LEU A 143 -18.59 -20.89 -8.58
CA LEU A 143 -18.70 -22.27 -8.11
C LEU A 143 -17.31 -22.73 -7.65
N ARG A 144 -17.15 -22.95 -6.35
CA ARG A 144 -15.87 -23.37 -5.76
C ARG A 144 -16.08 -24.33 -4.61
N LYS A 145 -15.02 -25.08 -4.32
CA LYS A 145 -14.96 -25.97 -3.16
C LYS A 145 -14.63 -25.14 -1.93
N ILE A 146 -15.53 -25.12 -0.94
CA ILE A 146 -15.43 -24.35 0.29
C ILE A 146 -15.79 -25.24 1.49
N ILE A 147 -15.36 -24.86 2.69
CA ILE A 147 -15.72 -25.60 3.90
C ILE A 147 -17.15 -25.28 4.35
N THR A 148 -17.78 -26.27 4.98
CA THR A 148 -19.06 -26.15 5.69
C THR A 148 -18.92 -26.76 7.08
N ILE A 149 -19.62 -26.19 8.06
CA ILE A 149 -19.49 -26.56 9.48
C ILE A 149 -20.85 -27.03 10.00
N ASP A 150 -20.87 -28.27 10.48
CA ASP A 150 -22.02 -28.91 11.12
C ASP A 150 -22.15 -28.40 12.58
N GLU A 151 -23.11 -27.50 12.82
CA GLU A 151 -23.34 -26.91 14.14
C GLU A 151 -23.80 -27.94 15.20
N GLU A 152 -24.40 -29.06 14.79
CA GLU A 152 -24.83 -30.10 15.73
C GLU A 152 -23.64 -30.87 16.30
N LYS A 153 -22.61 -31.12 15.48
CA LYS A 153 -21.37 -31.79 15.90
C LYS A 153 -20.35 -30.85 16.53
N CYS A 154 -20.38 -29.56 16.19
CA CYS A 154 -19.44 -28.60 16.73
C CYS A 154 -19.66 -28.41 18.24
N ASP A 155 -18.63 -28.61 19.05
CA ASP A 155 -18.66 -28.37 20.51
C ASP A 155 -18.14 -26.98 20.92
N GLY A 156 -17.71 -26.17 19.94
CA GLY A 156 -17.19 -24.83 20.17
C GLY A 156 -15.74 -24.77 20.66
N CYS A 157 -14.97 -25.86 20.62
CA CYS A 157 -13.62 -25.90 21.18
C CYS A 157 -12.59 -24.93 20.55
N GLY A 158 -12.85 -24.40 19.35
CA GLY A 158 -12.03 -23.34 18.74
C GLY A 158 -10.78 -23.78 17.98
N GLN A 159 -10.43 -25.07 17.97
CA GLN A 159 -9.20 -25.57 17.34
C GLN A 159 -9.10 -25.20 15.85
N CYS A 160 -10.21 -25.31 15.11
CA CYS A 160 -10.30 -24.90 13.72
C CYS A 160 -10.08 -23.40 13.49
N ALA A 161 -10.51 -22.53 14.41
CA ALA A 161 -10.30 -21.09 14.32
C ALA A 161 -8.83 -20.71 14.57
N THR A 162 -8.14 -21.46 15.45
CA THR A 162 -6.70 -21.28 15.69
C THR A 162 -5.86 -21.81 14.53
N ALA A 163 -6.27 -22.91 13.91
CA ALA A 163 -5.55 -23.52 12.80
C ALA A 163 -5.70 -22.76 11.47
N CYS A 164 -6.77 -21.99 11.29
CA CYS A 164 -7.01 -21.24 10.06
C CYS A 164 -6.07 -20.04 9.96
N HIS A 165 -5.07 -20.13 9.07
CA HIS A 165 -4.07 -19.08 8.88
C HIS A 165 -4.71 -17.78 8.37
N GLU A 166 -5.73 -17.90 7.53
CA GLU A 166 -6.47 -16.80 6.89
C GLU A 166 -7.41 -16.10 7.88
N GLY A 167 -7.69 -16.71 9.04
CA GLY A 167 -8.64 -16.19 10.03
C GLY A 167 -10.10 -16.25 9.56
N ALA A 168 -10.43 -17.17 8.66
CA ALA A 168 -11.76 -17.31 8.05
C ALA A 168 -12.83 -17.83 9.02
N ILE A 169 -12.43 -18.57 10.06
CA ILE A 169 -13.33 -19.17 11.05
C ILE A 169 -13.27 -18.37 12.36
N ALA A 170 -14.42 -18.09 12.96
CA ALA A 170 -14.52 -17.54 14.31
C ALA A 170 -15.54 -18.33 15.16
N ILE A 171 -15.39 -18.24 16.47
CA ILE A 171 -16.41 -18.77 17.39
C ILE A 171 -17.46 -17.70 17.63
N VAL A 172 -18.69 -17.97 17.18
CA VAL A 172 -19.87 -17.11 17.33
C VAL A 172 -20.95 -17.93 18.00
N ASP A 173 -21.52 -17.41 19.10
CA ASP A 173 -22.52 -18.10 19.92
C ASP A 173 -22.09 -19.50 20.39
N GLY A 174 -20.80 -19.66 20.69
CA GLY A 174 -20.22 -20.93 21.15
C GLY A 174 -20.08 -22.00 20.06
N LYS A 175 -20.25 -21.64 18.77
CA LYS A 175 -20.05 -22.55 17.63
C LYS A 175 -19.07 -21.96 16.63
N ALA A 176 -18.34 -22.82 15.93
CA ALA A 176 -17.47 -22.38 14.85
C ALA A 176 -18.30 -21.97 13.65
N LYS A 177 -18.07 -20.76 13.14
CA LYS A 177 -18.73 -20.23 11.95
C LYS A 177 -17.70 -19.68 10.97
N LEU A 178 -17.94 -19.90 9.68
CA LEU A 178 -17.23 -19.23 8.62
C LEU A 178 -17.70 -17.76 8.57
N VAL A 179 -16.79 -16.82 8.78
CA VAL A 179 -17.13 -15.40 8.93
C VAL A 179 -17.51 -14.77 7.59
N SER A 180 -16.80 -15.16 6.53
CA SER A 180 -17.14 -14.81 5.16
C SER A 180 -16.44 -15.75 4.19
N ASP A 181 -17.06 -15.99 3.05
CA ASP A 181 -16.53 -16.83 1.98
C ASP A 181 -15.24 -16.26 1.38
N ILE A 182 -15.09 -14.92 1.38
CA ILE A 182 -13.92 -14.23 0.81
C ILE A 182 -12.61 -14.56 1.56
N TYR A 183 -12.71 -14.99 2.83
CA TYR A 183 -11.57 -15.34 3.65
C TYR A 183 -11.17 -16.81 3.53
N CYS A 184 -12.07 -17.68 3.07
CA CYS A 184 -11.74 -19.09 2.91
C CYS A 184 -11.06 -19.29 1.57
N ASP A 185 -9.85 -19.85 1.56
CA ASP A 185 -9.11 -20.22 0.35
C ASP A 185 -9.58 -21.57 -0.24
N GLY A 186 -10.17 -22.43 0.60
CA GLY A 186 -10.63 -23.76 0.25
C GLY A 186 -9.57 -24.86 0.39
N LEU A 187 -8.46 -24.60 1.10
CA LEU A 187 -7.37 -25.57 1.29
C LEU A 187 -7.74 -26.67 2.30
N GLY A 188 -8.48 -26.31 3.36
CA GLY A 188 -9.08 -27.26 4.30
C GLY A 188 -8.23 -27.64 5.51
N ASP A 189 -7.23 -26.84 5.90
CA ASP A 189 -6.39 -27.09 7.08
C ASP A 189 -7.20 -27.34 8.36
N CYS A 190 -8.34 -26.65 8.50
CA CYS A 190 -9.25 -26.80 9.62
C CYS A 190 -9.93 -28.18 9.75
N ILE A 191 -9.99 -28.99 8.67
CA ILE A 191 -10.69 -30.29 8.66
C ILE A 191 -9.96 -31.30 9.54
N GLY A 192 -8.62 -31.34 9.47
CA GLY A 192 -7.79 -32.26 10.26
C GLY A 192 -7.75 -31.91 11.75
N GLU A 193 -8.01 -30.66 12.08
CA GLU A 193 -7.93 -30.12 13.44
C GLU A 193 -9.26 -30.15 14.20
N CYS A 194 -10.35 -30.59 13.56
CA CYS A 194 -11.65 -30.70 14.22
C CYS A 194 -11.80 -32.08 14.88
N PRO A 195 -11.72 -32.20 16.23
CA PRO A 195 -11.82 -33.50 16.90
C PRO A 195 -13.21 -34.15 16.76
N GLN A 196 -14.24 -33.34 16.52
CA GLN A 196 -15.62 -33.80 16.32
C GLN A 196 -15.94 -34.16 14.86
N GLY A 197 -15.01 -33.92 13.92
CA GLY A 197 -15.26 -34.11 12.49
C GLY A 197 -16.43 -33.27 11.96
N ALA A 198 -16.63 -32.07 12.51
CA ALA A 198 -17.75 -31.20 12.17
C ALA A 198 -17.54 -30.40 10.86
N ILE A 199 -16.35 -30.40 10.29
CA ILE A 199 -16.01 -29.59 9.11
C ILE A 199 -15.83 -30.49 7.89
N THR A 200 -16.51 -30.17 6.80
CA THR A 200 -16.41 -30.91 5.53
C THR A 200 -16.35 -29.94 4.35
N PHE A 201 -16.02 -30.44 3.17
CA PHE A 201 -16.10 -29.64 1.94
C PHE A 201 -17.48 -29.74 1.30
N GLU A 202 -17.96 -28.63 0.76
CA GLU A 202 -19.08 -28.55 -0.15
C GLU A 202 -18.70 -27.74 -1.40
N GLU A 203 -19.31 -28.06 -2.53
CA GLU A 203 -19.23 -27.23 -3.73
C GLU A 203 -20.50 -26.38 -3.79
N ARG A 204 -20.34 -25.07 -3.65
CA ARG A 204 -21.45 -24.12 -3.77
C ARG A 204 -20.99 -22.82 -4.44
N GLU A 205 -21.96 -22.03 -4.88
CA GLU A 205 -21.70 -20.67 -5.31
C GLU A 205 -21.32 -19.83 -4.08
N ALA A 206 -20.11 -19.30 -4.09
CA ALA A 206 -19.52 -18.54 -3.00
C ALA A 206 -18.67 -17.40 -3.54
N ALA A 207 -18.44 -16.36 -2.75
CA ALA A 207 -17.59 -15.25 -3.17
C ALA A 207 -16.14 -15.75 -3.46
N PRO A 208 -15.41 -15.11 -4.38
CA PRO A 208 -14.04 -15.47 -4.69
C PRO A 208 -13.16 -15.16 -3.47
N TYR A 209 -12.06 -15.88 -3.34
CA TYR A 209 -11.09 -15.62 -2.29
C TYR A 209 -10.40 -14.27 -2.54
N ASP A 210 -10.32 -13.43 -1.50
CA ASP A 210 -9.74 -12.09 -1.57
C ASP A 210 -8.53 -12.00 -0.61
N GLU A 211 -7.34 -12.05 -1.20
CA GLU A 211 -6.06 -11.96 -0.48
C GLU A 211 -5.90 -10.64 0.28
N GLU A 212 -6.39 -9.52 -0.27
CA GLU A 212 -6.29 -8.22 0.38
C GLU A 212 -7.22 -8.12 1.59
N ALA A 213 -8.46 -8.62 1.47
CA ALA A 213 -9.40 -8.68 2.58
C ALA A 213 -8.89 -9.58 3.71
N VAL A 214 -8.28 -10.72 3.40
CA VAL A 214 -7.61 -11.58 4.38
C VAL A 214 -6.48 -10.82 5.08
N ARG A 215 -5.61 -10.14 4.32
CA ARG A 215 -4.50 -9.37 4.90
C ARG A 215 -4.99 -8.27 5.83
N ARG A 216 -6.03 -7.52 5.47
CA ARG A 216 -6.66 -6.51 6.33
C ARG A 216 -7.21 -7.14 7.62
N ARG A 217 -7.97 -8.23 7.50
CA ARG A 217 -8.53 -8.96 8.65
C ARG A 217 -7.45 -9.51 9.58
N GLN A 218 -6.37 -10.08 9.03
CA GLN A 218 -5.24 -10.56 9.83
C GLN A 218 -4.56 -9.41 10.59
N MET A 219 -4.47 -8.21 10.00
CA MET A 219 -3.96 -7.03 10.71
C MET A 219 -4.89 -6.61 11.85
N GLU A 220 -6.20 -6.65 11.65
CA GLU A 220 -7.20 -6.36 12.69
C GLU A 220 -7.15 -7.38 13.84
N LEU A 221 -7.11 -8.68 13.52
CA LEU A 221 -7.01 -9.77 14.51
C LEU A 221 -5.67 -9.79 15.25
N LYS A 222 -4.60 -9.23 14.64
CA LYS A 222 -3.31 -9.02 15.30
C LYS A 222 -3.27 -7.72 16.13
N GLY A 223 -4.31 -6.89 16.06
CA GLY A 223 -4.54 -5.81 17.02
C GLY A 223 -4.89 -6.39 18.39
N GLU A 224 -4.07 -6.05 19.40
CA GLU A 224 -4.15 -6.51 20.81
C GLU A 224 -3.69 -7.95 21.12
N ALA A 225 -2.81 -8.55 20.30
CA ALA A 225 -2.05 -9.73 20.71
C ALA A 225 -0.59 -9.37 21.01
N SER A 226 -0.17 -9.45 22.28
CA SER A 226 1.25 -9.48 22.62
C SER A 226 1.87 -10.71 21.95
N LEU A 227 2.69 -10.50 20.92
CA LEU A 227 3.34 -11.59 20.19
C LEU A 227 4.18 -12.45 21.15
N PRO A 228 3.90 -13.77 21.26
CA PRO A 228 4.87 -14.68 21.83
C PRO A 228 6.02 -14.80 20.83
N CYS A 229 7.20 -14.35 21.26
CA CYS A 229 8.52 -14.65 20.70
C CYS A 229 8.67 -14.60 19.17
N GLY A 230 9.01 -13.42 18.64
CA GLY A 230 9.63 -13.31 17.32
C GLY A 230 10.98 -14.03 17.24
N CYS A 231 11.55 -14.12 16.03
CA CYS A 231 12.90 -14.64 15.82
C CYS A 231 13.86 -14.04 16.87
N PRO A 232 14.72 -14.83 17.55
CA PRO A 232 15.63 -14.29 18.56
C PRO A 232 16.48 -13.12 18.05
N GLY A 233 16.77 -13.09 16.74
CA GLY A 233 17.49 -12.01 16.07
C GLY A 233 16.69 -10.70 15.92
N THR A 234 15.37 -10.71 16.03
CA THR A 234 14.52 -9.50 15.98
C THR A 234 14.06 -9.03 17.36
N ALA A 235 14.39 -9.79 18.42
CA ALA A 235 14.06 -9.39 19.78
C ALA A 235 14.86 -8.14 20.18
N ALA A 236 14.14 -7.05 20.46
CA ALA A 236 14.74 -5.81 20.94
C ALA A 236 15.47 -6.06 22.27
N ARG A 237 16.74 -5.69 22.33
CA ARG A 237 17.60 -5.78 23.50
C ARG A 237 18.40 -4.48 23.62
N ALA A 238 18.36 -3.87 24.80
CA ALA A 238 19.40 -2.95 25.21
C ALA A 238 20.67 -3.76 25.46
N LEU A 239 21.74 -3.47 24.73
CA LEU A 239 23.02 -4.17 24.87
C LEU A 239 23.89 -3.54 25.97
N ARG A 240 23.65 -2.26 26.32
CA ARG A 240 24.22 -1.63 27.51
C ARG A 240 23.27 -1.80 28.69
N GLY A 241 23.75 -2.48 29.72
CA GLY A 241 22.98 -2.76 30.92
C GLY A 241 22.91 -1.55 31.85
N THR A 242 21.69 -1.17 32.22
CA THR A 242 21.39 -0.67 33.56
C THR A 242 21.70 -1.80 34.56
N SER A 243 22.94 -1.93 35.01
CA SER A 243 23.29 -2.76 36.15
C SER A 243 23.55 -1.84 37.35
N PRO A 244 22.66 -1.79 38.35
CA PRO A 244 22.91 -1.05 39.58
C PRO A 244 23.74 -1.92 40.53
N CYS A 245 25.04 -2.04 40.26
CA CYS A 245 26.00 -2.53 41.25
C CYS A 245 27.42 -2.05 40.91
N HIS A 246 27.98 -1.28 41.85
CA HIS A 246 29.37 -0.83 42.08
C HIS A 246 30.48 -1.42 41.17
N ALA A 247 31.53 -0.70 40.77
CA ALA A 247 32.28 0.32 41.51
C ALA A 247 33.13 1.19 40.56
N GLU A 248 33.63 2.29 41.13
CA GLU A 248 34.60 3.24 40.58
C GLU A 248 35.98 2.62 40.26
N GLU A 249 36.73 3.39 39.46
CA GLU A 249 38.20 3.50 39.37
C GLU A 249 39.04 2.48 38.57
N ASP A 250 39.88 3.09 37.72
CA ASP A 250 41.20 2.71 37.23
C ASP A 250 41.43 1.32 36.64
N ARG A 251 41.58 1.27 35.30
CA ARG A 251 42.65 0.51 34.63
C ARG A 251 43.10 1.17 33.32
N GLU A 252 44.25 1.85 33.38
CA GLU A 252 45.19 1.82 32.26
C GLU A 252 45.53 0.35 31.99
N SER A 253 44.90 -0.22 30.97
CA SER A 253 45.29 -1.51 30.42
C SER A 253 45.26 -1.38 28.91
N HIS A 254 46.28 -1.90 28.25
CA HIS A 254 46.30 -2.19 26.82
C HIS A 254 45.26 -3.28 26.50
N GLY A 255 43.99 -2.99 26.75
CA GLY A 255 42.85 -3.87 26.58
C GLY A 255 42.14 -3.56 25.27
N GLU A 256 41.71 -4.61 24.58
CA GLU A 256 40.88 -4.49 23.39
C GLU A 256 39.66 -3.60 23.69
N PRO A 257 39.31 -2.64 22.80
CA PRO A 257 38.17 -1.77 23.03
C PRO A 257 36.89 -2.61 23.13
N ALA A 258 36.17 -2.46 24.24
CA ALA A 258 34.90 -3.15 24.44
C ALA A 258 33.87 -2.70 23.37
N PRO A 259 33.04 -3.61 22.83
CA PRO A 259 31.99 -3.24 21.90
C PRO A 259 31.02 -2.22 22.52
N THR A 260 30.85 -1.07 21.86
CA THR A 260 29.99 0.02 22.37
C THR A 260 28.59 0.02 21.74
N LEU A 261 28.18 -1.03 21.03
CA LEU A 261 26.87 -1.05 20.39
C LEU A 261 25.75 -0.96 21.46
N PRO A 262 24.84 0.03 21.39
CA PRO A 262 23.90 0.27 22.48
C PRO A 262 22.62 -0.57 22.41
N ASN A 263 22.20 -0.96 21.21
CA ASN A 263 20.92 -1.64 20.96
C ASN A 263 21.06 -2.79 19.96
N TRP A 264 20.12 -3.71 20.02
CA TRP A 264 19.88 -4.74 19.01
C TRP A 264 18.36 -4.94 18.85
N PRO A 265 17.83 -5.20 17.64
CA PRO A 265 18.50 -5.08 16.34
C PRO A 265 18.85 -3.62 16.03
N ILE A 266 19.74 -3.43 15.05
CA ILE A 266 20.13 -2.09 14.57
C ILE A 266 19.59 -1.77 13.19
N GLN A 267 19.17 -2.76 12.40
CA GLN A 267 18.57 -2.52 11.09
C GLN A 267 17.22 -1.84 11.26
N LEU A 268 17.06 -0.66 10.66
CA LEU A 268 15.87 0.18 10.79
C LEU A 268 14.59 -0.59 10.43
N GLN A 269 14.64 -1.51 9.46
CA GLN A 269 13.51 -2.40 9.13
C GLN A 269 13.10 -3.33 10.28
N LEU A 270 14.06 -3.78 11.09
CA LEU A 270 13.86 -4.79 12.14
C LEU A 270 13.59 -4.21 13.52
N VAL A 271 13.99 -2.96 13.77
CA VAL A 271 13.80 -2.30 15.07
C VAL A 271 12.31 -2.07 15.33
N PRO A 272 11.72 -2.58 16.44
CA PRO A 272 10.36 -2.21 16.83
C PRO A 272 10.27 -0.73 17.21
N GLU A 273 9.24 -0.02 16.74
CA GLU A 273 9.06 1.42 17.04
C GLU A 273 8.87 1.70 18.53
N SER A 274 8.33 0.72 19.27
CA SER A 274 8.08 0.75 20.70
C SER A 274 9.24 0.19 21.55
N ALA A 275 10.42 0.00 20.97
CA ALA A 275 11.55 -0.58 21.70
C ALA A 275 11.95 0.30 22.89
N PRO A 276 12.08 -0.24 24.13
CA PRO A 276 12.29 0.57 25.33
C PRO A 276 13.53 1.47 25.30
N TYR A 277 14.59 1.06 24.59
CA TYR A 277 15.81 1.84 24.45
C TYR A 277 15.63 3.10 23.59
N LEU A 278 14.55 3.23 22.80
CA LEU A 278 14.31 4.42 21.97
C LEU A 278 13.83 5.62 22.79
N LYS A 279 13.21 5.40 23.96
CA LYS A 279 12.58 6.47 24.74
C LYS A 279 13.63 7.47 25.25
N GLY A 280 13.56 8.72 24.79
CA GLY A 280 14.48 9.80 25.13
C GLY A 280 15.91 9.57 24.66
N ALA A 281 16.08 8.77 23.61
CA ALA A 281 17.38 8.43 23.05
C ALA A 281 17.97 9.56 22.19
N GLU A 282 19.30 9.61 22.14
CA GLU A 282 20.04 10.39 21.15
C GLU A 282 20.25 9.50 19.92
N LEU A 283 19.49 9.78 18.87
CA LEU A 283 19.39 8.87 17.73
C LEU A 283 20.55 9.04 16.77
N VAL A 284 21.26 7.96 16.46
CA VAL A 284 22.26 7.88 15.39
C VAL A 284 21.66 7.12 14.22
N VAL A 285 21.35 7.83 13.14
CA VAL A 285 20.85 7.24 11.90
C VAL A 285 22.00 7.17 10.89
N ALA A 286 22.42 5.96 10.53
CA ALA A 286 23.62 5.74 9.73
C ALA A 286 23.33 4.88 8.49
N ALA A 287 24.02 5.12 7.38
CA ALA A 287 23.98 4.20 6.25
C ALA A 287 24.78 2.93 6.55
N ASP A 288 24.36 1.77 6.04
CA ASP A 288 24.99 0.47 6.34
C ASP A 288 26.51 0.46 6.11
N CYS A 289 26.96 1.16 5.07
CA CYS A 289 28.36 1.25 4.68
C CYS A 289 29.20 2.19 5.56
N THR A 290 28.61 3.10 6.36
CA THR A 290 29.39 4.11 7.10
C THR A 290 30.22 3.51 8.23
N ALA A 291 29.72 2.46 8.88
CA ALA A 291 30.49 1.78 9.93
C ALA A 291 31.72 1.05 9.38
N PHE A 292 31.67 0.59 8.12
CA PHE A 292 32.80 -0.03 7.44
C PHE A 292 33.77 0.99 6.85
N ALA A 293 33.26 2.16 6.45
CA ALA A 293 34.06 3.22 5.85
C ALA A 293 34.76 4.13 6.87
N PHE A 294 34.26 4.19 8.11
CA PHE A 294 34.76 5.09 9.15
C PHE A 294 35.30 4.28 10.35
N PRO A 295 36.63 4.05 10.45
CA PRO A 295 37.22 3.16 11.45
C PRO A 295 36.84 3.47 12.91
N GLU A 296 36.66 4.74 13.26
CA GLU A 296 36.35 5.18 14.62
C GLU A 296 34.84 5.28 14.90
N PHE A 297 33.98 4.67 14.09
CA PHE A 297 32.51 4.88 14.11
C PHE A 297 31.91 4.72 15.51
N HIS A 298 32.29 3.65 16.19
CA HIS A 298 31.85 3.32 17.54
C HIS A 298 32.29 4.34 18.60
N ARG A 299 33.46 4.95 18.44
CA ARG A 299 34.04 5.93 19.37
C ARG A 299 33.62 7.36 19.06
N THR A 300 33.17 7.62 17.84
CA THR A 300 32.70 8.95 17.43
C THR A 300 31.19 9.10 17.64
N PHE A 301 30.41 8.13 17.16
CA PHE A 301 28.95 8.27 17.09
C PHE A 301 28.21 7.51 18.19
N LEU A 302 28.78 6.42 18.70
CA LEU A 302 28.14 5.60 19.74
C LEU A 302 28.68 5.93 21.13
N THR A 303 28.85 7.23 21.42
CA THR A 303 29.31 7.73 22.71
C THR A 303 28.14 8.16 23.58
N GLY A 304 28.26 7.98 24.90
CA GLY A 304 27.19 8.31 25.84
C GLY A 304 26.15 7.19 26.04
N ASP A 305 25.39 7.31 27.12
CA ASP A 305 24.46 6.27 27.59
C ASP A 305 23.10 6.30 26.88
N LYS A 306 22.78 7.42 26.23
CA LYS A 306 21.53 7.61 25.48
C LYS A 306 21.64 7.32 23.99
N ALA A 307 22.84 7.07 23.47
CA ALA A 307 23.04 6.83 22.05
C ALA A 307 22.31 5.56 21.61
N VAL A 308 21.52 5.65 20.54
CA VAL A 308 20.87 4.49 19.89
C VAL A 308 21.20 4.50 18.41
N CYS A 309 21.69 3.38 17.89
CA CYS A 309 22.09 3.25 16.50
C CYS A 309 21.03 2.55 15.67
N LEU A 310 20.56 3.23 14.62
CA LEU A 310 19.72 2.65 13.58
C LEU A 310 20.46 2.77 12.24
N ILE A 311 20.59 1.65 11.53
CA ILE A 311 21.20 1.60 10.20
C ILE A 311 20.17 1.28 9.12
N GLY A 312 20.38 1.84 7.92
CA GLY A 312 19.60 1.48 6.73
C GLY A 312 20.18 2.08 5.45
N CYS A 313 19.99 1.41 4.33
CA CYS A 313 20.45 1.87 3.03
C CYS A 313 19.28 2.42 2.19
N PRO A 314 19.13 3.74 2.01
CA PRO A 314 18.01 4.32 1.26
C PRO A 314 18.01 3.94 -0.24
N LYS A 315 19.11 3.37 -0.74
CA LYS A 315 19.23 2.89 -2.12
C LYS A 315 18.81 1.43 -2.31
N LEU A 316 18.98 0.60 -1.28
CA LEU A 316 18.65 -0.83 -1.35
C LEU A 316 17.27 -1.10 -0.77
N ASP A 317 16.85 -0.29 0.19
CA ASP A 317 15.58 -0.42 0.88
C ASP A 317 14.57 0.61 0.41
N ASP A 318 13.30 0.39 0.77
CA ASP A 318 12.22 1.36 0.54
C ASP A 318 12.42 2.62 1.41
N ALA A 319 12.85 3.70 0.77
CA ALA A 319 13.08 4.99 1.42
C ALA A 319 11.80 5.60 2.01
N GLN A 320 10.63 5.39 1.38
CA GLN A 320 9.37 5.92 1.87
C GLN A 320 8.96 5.23 3.17
N ARG A 321 9.17 3.92 3.25
CA ARG A 321 8.99 3.14 4.48
C ARG A 321 9.91 3.61 5.61
N TYR A 322 11.13 4.06 5.30
CA TYR A 322 12.01 4.67 6.29
C TYR A 322 11.51 6.02 6.79
N VAL A 323 11.00 6.87 5.90
CA VAL A 323 10.38 8.15 6.30
C VAL A 323 9.23 7.91 7.27
N GLU A 324 8.33 6.98 6.95
CA GLU A 324 7.19 6.65 7.81
C GLU A 324 7.63 6.09 9.17
N LYS A 325 8.58 5.14 9.16
CA LYS A 325 9.04 4.48 10.37
C LYS A 325 9.80 5.44 11.29
N LEU A 326 10.73 6.23 10.75
CA LEU A 326 11.45 7.25 11.52
C LEU A 326 10.48 8.31 12.06
N THR A 327 9.45 8.70 11.28
CA THR A 327 8.42 9.63 11.75
C THR A 327 7.72 9.10 13.00
N ARG A 328 7.36 7.80 13.02
CA ARG A 328 6.76 7.17 14.21
C ARG A 328 7.75 7.10 15.38
N ILE A 329 8.97 6.63 15.14
CA ILE A 329 10.01 6.53 16.17
C ILE A 329 10.23 7.89 16.85
N ILE A 330 10.41 8.96 16.06
CA ILE A 330 10.65 10.31 16.58
C ILE A 330 9.45 10.82 17.37
N ARG A 331 8.23 10.61 16.86
CA ARG A 331 6.99 11.10 17.51
C ARG A 331 6.68 10.39 18.82
N GLU A 332 6.88 9.08 18.88
CA GLU A 332 6.44 8.24 19.99
C GLU A 332 7.46 8.13 21.13
N ASN A 333 8.74 8.47 20.86
CA ASN A 333 9.84 8.24 21.80
C ASN A 333 10.51 9.51 22.31
N GLU A 334 9.93 10.70 22.11
CA GLU A 334 10.44 11.98 22.65
C GLU A 334 11.91 12.25 22.25
N ILE A 335 12.26 11.98 20.98
CA ILE A 335 13.62 12.17 20.46
C ILE A 335 13.88 13.66 20.23
N ASP A 336 14.91 14.21 20.88
CA ASP A 336 15.31 15.62 20.79
C ASP A 336 16.63 15.85 20.02
N HIS A 337 17.45 14.82 19.84
CA HIS A 337 18.72 14.89 19.12
C HIS A 337 18.88 13.76 18.11
N ILE A 338 19.26 14.11 16.87
CA ILE A 338 19.49 13.16 15.77
C ILE A 338 20.83 13.47 15.09
N THR A 339 21.72 12.48 15.08
CA THR A 339 22.96 12.48 14.31
C THR A 339 22.77 11.64 13.06
N VAL A 340 22.99 12.23 11.87
CA VAL A 340 22.89 11.51 10.59
C VAL A 340 24.29 11.26 10.03
N VAL A 341 24.66 9.98 9.87
CA VAL A 341 25.93 9.57 9.27
C VAL A 341 25.66 9.03 7.87
N ARG A 342 26.17 9.73 6.86
CA ARG A 342 26.02 9.35 5.44
C ARG A 342 27.39 9.27 4.78
N MET A 343 27.45 8.54 3.67
CA MET A 343 28.63 8.56 2.80
C MET A 343 28.65 9.81 1.92
N GLU A 344 29.85 10.20 1.48
CA GLU A 344 30.04 11.28 0.50
C GLU A 344 29.74 10.84 -0.94
N VAL A 345 29.83 9.53 -1.22
CA VAL A 345 29.26 8.96 -2.46
C VAL A 345 27.73 9.07 -2.41
N PRO A 346 27.03 9.21 -3.56
CA PRO A 346 25.59 9.44 -3.55
C PRO A 346 24.90 8.33 -2.77
N CYS A 347 24.27 8.68 -1.65
CA CYS A 347 23.47 7.84 -0.77
C CYS A 347 22.18 8.61 -0.47
#